data_AF-A7S4G1-F1
#
_entry.id   AF-A7S4G1-F1
#
_cell.length_a   1.000
_cell.length_b   1.000
_cell.length_c   1.000
_cell.angle_alpha   90.00
_cell.angle_beta   90.00
_cell.angle_gamma   90.00
#
_symmetry.space_group_name_H-M   'P 1'
#
loop_
_entity.id
_entity.type
_entity.pdbx_description
1 polymer ?
#
loop_
_entity_poly.entity_id
_entity_poly.type
_entity_poly.pdbx_seq_one_letter_code
_entity_poly.pdbx_strand_id
1 'polypeptide(L)'
;MAKLHRQIRLLSQLPDVGVVGGSFRNLTGHWRPGCYHAEMRNYVLKYQDGYYHSRNSCMFCDHLRGPFVARNTLMKGLKFDESLPTHVVFEDFFLRLKEKGKIAMACPDSMYFMHDNAYEEQLASKQLWASFAKKWQLNRILLPGIATHSFSCADIGFTCKQKVTNSFLLPVCCLEILTKALHFVHNFSKKYNLLYELDSGSVLGGVKFNSFLPWDIDIDLSVFAENMTIFSKPEIVKLFLKNGYKI
;
A
#
# COMPACT_ATOMS: atom_id res chain seq x y z
N MET A 1 -1.41 34.99 -12.28
CA MET A 1 -1.36 35.83 -11.06
C MET A 1 -2.55 35.61 -10.13
N ALA A 2 -3.81 35.76 -10.57
CA ALA A 2 -4.99 35.64 -9.68
C ALA A 2 -5.12 34.29 -8.93
N LYS A 3 -4.82 33.17 -9.61
CA LYS A 3 -4.87 31.80 -9.05
C LYS A 3 -3.93 31.61 -7.86
N LEU A 4 -2.69 32.08 -8.01
CA LEU A 4 -1.66 32.01 -6.96
C LEU A 4 -2.03 32.90 -5.75
N HIS A 5 -2.49 34.13 -6.00
CA HIS A 5 -2.95 35.02 -4.93
C HIS A 5 -4.11 34.41 -4.13
N ARG A 6 -5.05 33.72 -4.79
CA ARG A 6 -6.13 33.00 -4.09
C ARG A 6 -5.58 31.93 -3.16
N GLN A 7 -4.66 31.09 -3.63
CA GLN A 7 -4.08 30.02 -2.83
C GLN A 7 -3.27 30.55 -1.64
N ILE A 8 -2.49 31.61 -1.85
CA ILE A 8 -1.77 32.31 -0.78
C ILE A 8 -2.75 32.89 0.25
N ARG A 9 -3.84 33.53 -0.19
CA ARG A 9 -4.86 34.08 0.71
C ARG A 9 -5.48 32.98 1.60
N LEU A 10 -5.83 31.83 1.01
CA LEU A 10 -6.41 30.71 1.74
C LEU A 10 -5.44 30.11 2.74
N LEU A 11 -4.18 29.94 2.36
CA LEU A 11 -3.13 29.54 3.30
C LEU A 11 -3.09 30.51 4.48
N SER A 12 -3.05 31.82 4.25
CA SER A 12 -2.98 32.82 5.33
C SER A 12 -4.18 32.79 6.28
N GLN A 13 -5.38 32.53 5.77
CA GLN A 13 -6.62 32.52 6.56
C GLN A 13 -6.85 31.21 7.34
N LEU A 14 -6.24 30.10 6.91
CA LEU A 14 -6.48 28.77 7.48
C LEU A 14 -5.16 28.20 8.04
N PRO A 15 -4.89 28.30 9.36
CA PRO A 15 -3.63 27.85 9.97
C PRO A 15 -3.43 26.33 9.97
N ASP A 16 -4.52 25.56 9.89
CA ASP A 16 -4.48 24.09 9.88
C ASP A 16 -4.26 23.50 8.47
N VAL A 17 -4.43 24.32 7.44
CA VAL A 17 -4.12 23.94 6.06
C VAL A 17 -2.63 24.13 5.82
N GLY A 18 -1.95 23.02 5.51
CA GLY A 18 -0.53 23.04 5.17
C GLY A 18 -0.27 23.41 3.72
N VAL A 19 -1.15 22.99 2.82
CA VAL A 19 -0.95 23.01 1.38
C VAL A 19 -2.26 23.34 0.66
N VAL A 20 -2.20 24.23 -0.33
CA VAL A 20 -3.33 24.58 -1.19
C VAL A 20 -2.99 24.29 -2.65
N GLY A 21 -3.70 23.34 -3.24
CA GLY A 21 -3.65 22.97 -4.65
C GLY A 21 -4.74 23.63 -5.47
N GLY A 22 -4.70 23.35 -6.77
CA GLY A 22 -5.68 23.78 -7.74
C GLY A 22 -6.17 22.60 -8.57
N SER A 23 -7.26 22.80 -9.31
CA SER A 23 -7.62 21.86 -10.36
C SER A 23 -6.60 21.90 -11.49
N PHE A 24 -6.55 20.86 -12.32
CA PHE A 24 -5.70 20.86 -13.49
C PHE A 24 -6.41 20.28 -14.71
N ARG A 25 -6.00 20.77 -15.88
CA ARG A 25 -6.46 20.30 -17.18
C ARG A 25 -5.27 19.82 -17.98
N ASN A 26 -5.35 18.60 -18.51
CA ASN A 26 -4.31 18.04 -19.36
C ASN A 26 -4.46 18.51 -20.82
N LEU A 27 -3.55 18.08 -21.69
CA LEU A 27 -3.55 18.46 -23.12
C LEU A 27 -4.73 17.89 -23.91
N THR A 28 -5.32 16.76 -23.47
CA THR A 28 -6.53 16.20 -24.09
C THR A 28 -7.79 16.97 -23.70
N GLY A 29 -7.66 17.99 -22.85
CA GLY A 29 -8.76 18.80 -22.37
C GLY A 29 -9.52 18.18 -21.21
N HIS A 30 -9.09 17.02 -20.70
CA HIS A 30 -9.65 16.39 -19.52
C HIS A 30 -9.27 17.18 -18.27
N TRP A 31 -10.29 17.55 -17.50
CA TRP A 31 -10.16 18.37 -16.30
C TRP A 31 -10.32 17.50 -15.05
N ARG A 32 -9.48 17.73 -14.03
CA ARG A 32 -9.56 17.04 -12.75
C ARG A 32 -9.49 17.99 -11.57
N PRO A 33 -10.26 17.72 -10.49
CA PRO A 33 -10.24 18.52 -9.26
C PRO A 33 -8.91 18.45 -8.52
N GLY A 34 -8.16 17.35 -8.67
CA GLY A 34 -6.84 17.17 -8.06
C GLY A 34 -6.84 16.84 -6.58
N CYS A 35 -7.98 16.43 -5.99
CA CYS A 35 -8.12 16.14 -4.56
C CYS A 35 -8.42 14.65 -4.35
N TYR A 36 -7.65 14.00 -3.48
CA TYR A 36 -7.70 12.56 -3.26
C TYR A 36 -7.68 12.19 -1.78
N HIS A 37 -8.44 11.17 -1.42
CA HIS A 37 -8.27 10.44 -0.16
C HIS A 37 -7.10 9.46 -0.29
N ALA A 38 -6.26 9.42 0.73
CA ALA A 38 -5.13 8.49 0.85
C ALA A 38 -5.30 7.70 2.15
N GLU A 39 -5.63 6.43 2.01
CA GLU A 39 -5.86 5.50 3.10
C GLU A 39 -4.71 4.50 3.19
N MET A 40 -4.02 4.49 4.33
CA MET A 40 -3.00 3.49 4.63
C MET A 40 -3.53 2.57 5.73
N ARG A 41 -3.80 1.31 5.38
CA ARG A 41 -4.24 0.27 6.32
C ARG A 41 -3.63 -1.05 5.94
N ASN A 42 -3.18 -1.82 6.94
CA ASN A 42 -2.69 -3.19 6.76
C ASN A 42 -1.64 -3.32 5.65
N TYR A 43 -0.66 -2.42 5.63
CA TYR A 43 0.41 -2.37 4.62
C TYR A 43 -0.11 -2.13 3.18
N VAL A 44 -1.34 -1.66 3.03
CA VAL A 44 -1.93 -1.26 1.76
C VAL A 44 -2.15 0.24 1.77
N LEU A 45 -1.59 0.92 0.77
CA LEU A 45 -1.90 2.31 0.47
C LEU A 45 -2.90 2.37 -0.68
N LYS A 46 -4.04 3.02 -0.44
CA LYS A 46 -5.10 3.17 -1.42
C LYS A 46 -5.40 4.64 -1.64
N TYR A 47 -5.39 5.05 -2.90
CA TYR A 47 -5.89 6.35 -3.32
C TYR A 47 -7.32 6.24 -3.81
N GLN A 48 -8.13 7.27 -3.57
CA GLN A 48 -9.47 7.39 -4.13
C GLN A 48 -9.75 8.86 -4.46
N ASP A 49 -10.43 9.13 -5.58
CA ASP A 49 -10.95 10.46 -5.86
C ASP A 49 -11.96 10.84 -4.75
N GLY A 50 -11.75 11.98 -4.10
CA GLY A 50 -12.60 12.35 -2.98
C GLY A 50 -12.05 13.46 -2.10
N TYR A 51 -12.94 14.02 -1.30
CA TYR A 51 -12.65 15.02 -0.28
C TYR A 51 -13.57 14.83 0.93
N TYR A 52 -13.14 15.32 2.09
CA TYR A 52 -13.86 15.18 3.35
C TYR A 52 -15.05 16.14 3.46
N HIS A 53 -14.79 17.41 3.22
CA HIS A 53 -15.77 18.48 3.21
C HIS A 53 -15.25 19.64 2.36
N SER A 54 -16.12 20.61 2.06
CA SER A 54 -15.76 21.79 1.30
C SER A 54 -16.03 23.07 2.09
N ARG A 55 -15.15 24.05 1.91
CA ARG A 55 -15.28 25.40 2.48
C ARG A 55 -14.54 26.40 1.60
N ASN A 56 -15.04 27.63 1.51
CA ASN A 56 -14.45 28.69 0.66
C ASN A 56 -14.29 28.26 -0.82
N SER A 57 -15.25 27.46 -1.32
CA SER A 57 -15.22 26.86 -2.65
C SER A 57 -13.99 25.98 -2.91
N CYS A 58 -13.42 25.37 -1.87
CA CYS A 58 -12.29 24.45 -1.96
C CYS A 58 -12.60 23.16 -1.21
N MET A 59 -11.98 22.07 -1.64
CA MET A 59 -12.16 20.70 -1.17
C MET A 59 -11.02 20.31 -0.23
N PHE A 60 -11.29 19.70 0.92
CA PHE A 60 -10.28 19.27 1.89
C PHE A 60 -10.00 17.78 1.72
N CYS A 61 -8.75 17.39 1.52
CA CYS A 61 -8.35 16.01 1.24
C CYS A 61 -6.95 15.69 1.78
N ASP A 62 -6.51 14.45 1.59
CA ASP A 62 -5.21 13.98 2.08
C ASP A 62 -4.09 14.27 1.09
N HIS A 63 -4.38 14.18 -0.20
CA HIS A 63 -3.39 14.21 -1.26
C HIS A 63 -3.85 15.12 -2.40
N LEU A 64 -2.91 15.88 -2.96
CA LEU A 64 -3.15 16.72 -4.13
C LEU A 64 -2.36 16.21 -5.33
N ARG A 65 -3.03 16.08 -6.48
CA ARG A 65 -2.36 15.95 -7.77
C ARG A 65 -2.34 17.28 -8.48
N GLY A 66 -1.20 17.62 -9.07
CA GLY A 66 -0.97 18.87 -9.77
C GLY A 66 -0.37 19.98 -8.90
N PRO A 67 -0.30 21.22 -9.42
CA PRO A 67 0.42 22.30 -8.76
C PRO A 67 -0.20 22.72 -7.44
N PHE A 68 0.65 22.94 -6.44
CA PHE A 68 0.25 23.40 -5.12
C PHE A 68 1.19 24.46 -4.55
N VAL A 69 0.68 25.18 -3.55
CA VAL A 69 1.42 26.16 -2.75
C VAL A 69 1.47 25.64 -1.32
N ALA A 70 2.64 25.73 -0.70
CA ALA A 70 2.85 25.33 0.69
C ALA A 70 3.48 26.49 1.48
N ARG A 71 3.23 26.54 2.80
CA ARG A 71 3.89 27.49 3.68
C ARG A 71 5.40 27.20 3.74
N ASN A 72 6.24 28.22 3.67
CA ASN A 72 7.70 28.04 3.83
C ASN A 72 8.05 27.41 5.19
N THR A 73 7.35 27.80 6.27
CA THR A 73 7.52 27.20 7.61
C THR A 73 7.24 25.70 7.61
N LEU A 74 6.24 25.24 6.86
CA LEU A 74 5.97 23.82 6.66
C LEU A 74 7.11 23.16 5.89
N MET A 75 7.56 23.75 4.78
CA MET A 75 8.64 23.19 3.95
C MET A 75 9.98 23.09 4.68
N LYS A 76 10.28 24.02 5.61
CA LYS A 76 11.47 23.93 6.47
C LYS A 76 11.45 22.70 7.38
N GLY A 77 10.28 22.32 7.88
CA GLY A 77 10.10 21.16 8.77
C GLY A 77 9.66 19.87 8.05
N LEU A 78 9.22 19.94 6.80
CA LEU A 78 8.73 18.82 6.00
C LEU A 78 9.33 18.92 4.59
N LYS A 79 10.64 18.70 4.50
CA LYS A 79 11.37 18.69 3.23
C LYS A 79 10.97 17.50 2.37
N PHE A 80 11.18 17.64 1.06
CA PHE A 80 11.11 16.51 0.14
C PHE A 80 12.22 15.52 0.45
N ASP A 81 11.91 14.24 0.32
CA ASP A 81 12.90 13.18 0.50
C ASP A 81 13.61 12.93 -0.83
N GLU A 82 14.79 13.52 -0.99
CA GLU A 82 15.58 13.45 -2.23
C GLU A 82 16.09 12.03 -2.54
N SER A 83 15.97 11.08 -1.61
CA SER A 83 16.26 9.66 -1.88
C SER A 83 15.17 8.96 -2.69
N LEU A 84 13.98 9.56 -2.78
CA LEU A 84 12.84 9.02 -3.52
C LEU A 84 12.79 9.56 -4.95
N PRO A 85 12.36 8.74 -5.93
CA PRO A 85 12.14 9.22 -7.29
C PRO A 85 11.13 10.37 -7.37
N THR A 86 11.31 11.25 -8.36
CA THR A 86 10.63 12.54 -8.50
C THR A 86 9.10 12.51 -8.38
N HIS A 87 8.44 11.43 -8.80
CA HIS A 87 6.96 11.38 -8.76
C HIS A 87 6.41 10.89 -7.44
N VAL A 88 7.08 9.92 -6.81
CA VAL A 88 6.67 9.36 -5.52
C VAL A 88 7.12 10.22 -4.34
N VAL A 89 7.98 11.22 -4.55
CA VAL A 89 8.36 12.19 -3.52
C VAL A 89 7.17 13.02 -3.04
N PHE A 90 6.21 13.32 -3.93
CA PHE A 90 5.00 14.05 -3.56
C PHE A 90 4.04 13.19 -2.76
N GLU A 91 3.91 11.92 -3.14
CA GLU A 91 3.13 10.92 -2.42
C GLU A 91 3.64 10.79 -0.97
N ASP A 92 4.96 10.71 -0.80
CA ASP A 92 5.62 10.69 0.50
C ASP A 92 5.39 11.97 1.31
N PHE A 93 5.49 13.12 0.65
CA PHE A 93 5.27 14.42 1.29
C PHE A 93 3.85 14.55 1.86
N PHE A 94 2.82 14.16 1.09
CA PHE A 94 1.43 14.24 1.53
C PHE A 94 1.09 13.22 2.63
N LEU A 95 1.68 12.03 2.60
CA LEU A 95 1.54 11.08 3.72
C LEU A 95 2.12 11.63 5.01
N ARG A 96 3.34 12.19 4.97
CA ARG A 96 3.93 12.82 6.16
C ARG A 96 3.20 14.09 6.59
N LEU A 97 2.59 14.82 5.65
CA LEU A 97 1.74 15.97 5.95
C LEU A 97 0.56 15.53 6.82
N LYS A 98 -0.09 14.43 6.44
CA LYS A 98 -1.20 13.81 7.17
C LYS A 98 -0.76 13.31 8.54
N GLU A 99 0.40 12.66 8.67
CA GLU A 99 0.96 12.24 9.97
C GLU A 99 1.20 13.42 10.92
N LYS A 100 1.54 14.60 10.38
CA LYS A 100 1.66 15.84 11.17
C LYS A 100 0.32 16.49 11.52
N GLY A 101 -0.81 15.85 11.19
CA GLY A 101 -2.15 16.38 11.43
C GLY A 101 -2.49 17.61 10.59
N LYS A 102 -1.76 17.87 9.50
CA LYS A 102 -2.05 18.96 8.56
C LYS A 102 -2.86 18.45 7.39
N ILE A 103 -3.76 19.30 6.90
CA ILE A 103 -4.68 18.95 5.82
C ILE A 103 -4.27 19.68 4.54
N ALA A 104 -4.46 19.01 3.40
CA ALA A 104 -4.34 19.61 2.09
C ALA A 104 -5.71 20.06 1.57
N MET A 105 -5.74 21.11 0.75
CA MET A 105 -6.99 21.53 0.11
C MET A 105 -6.80 21.84 -1.36
N ALA A 106 -7.77 21.50 -2.21
CA ALA A 106 -7.78 21.81 -3.63
C ALA A 106 -8.87 22.85 -3.93
N CYS A 107 -8.54 23.92 -4.64
CA CYS A 107 -9.51 24.92 -5.08
C CYS A 107 -9.80 24.75 -6.58
N PRO A 108 -10.99 24.24 -6.96
CA PRO A 108 -11.35 23.98 -8.35
C PRO A 108 -11.22 25.21 -9.27
N ASP A 109 -11.46 26.40 -8.74
CA ASP A 109 -11.42 27.66 -9.49
C ASP A 109 -9.99 28.17 -9.76
N SER A 110 -9.00 27.65 -9.04
CA SER A 110 -7.58 27.84 -9.34
C SER A 110 -7.08 26.77 -10.32
N MET A 111 -7.51 26.83 -11.58
CA MET A 111 -7.18 25.80 -12.58
C MET A 111 -5.80 25.99 -13.22
N TYR A 112 -5.00 24.92 -13.34
CA TYR A 112 -3.70 24.91 -14.02
C TYR A 112 -3.72 24.07 -15.29
N PHE A 113 -2.88 24.43 -16.27
CA PHE A 113 -2.68 23.62 -17.47
C PHE A 113 -1.43 22.76 -17.26
N MET A 114 -1.59 21.44 -17.36
CA MET A 114 -0.51 20.47 -17.22
C MET A 114 -0.25 19.78 -18.56
N HIS A 115 1.03 19.68 -18.92
CA HIS A 115 1.45 19.06 -20.19
C HIS A 115 1.65 17.55 -20.08
N ASP A 116 1.41 16.97 -18.90
CA ASP A 116 2.04 15.71 -18.54
C ASP A 116 1.11 14.51 -18.70
N ASN A 117 1.04 13.98 -19.92
CA ASN A 117 0.50 12.65 -20.17
C ASN A 117 1.44 11.54 -19.64
N ALA A 118 2.74 11.83 -19.47
CA ALA A 118 3.75 10.87 -19.05
C ALA A 118 3.72 10.62 -17.51
N TYR A 119 3.14 11.52 -16.72
CA TYR A 119 2.98 11.35 -15.27
C TYR A 119 2.26 10.05 -14.92
N GLU A 120 1.10 9.78 -15.53
CA GLU A 120 0.32 8.58 -15.24
C GLU A 120 1.02 7.30 -15.72
N GLU A 121 1.68 7.36 -16.88
CA GLU A 121 2.49 6.25 -17.41
C GLU A 121 3.64 5.90 -16.46
N GLN A 122 4.28 6.91 -15.87
CA GLN A 122 5.36 6.71 -14.90
C GLN A 122 4.83 6.14 -13.58
N LEU A 123 3.69 6.63 -13.09
CA LEU A 123 3.02 6.05 -11.91
C LEU A 123 2.59 4.59 -12.12
N ALA A 124 2.37 4.16 -13.37
CA ALA A 124 2.10 2.76 -13.70
C ALA A 124 3.34 1.85 -13.61
N SER A 125 4.55 2.40 -13.47
CA SER A 125 5.77 1.60 -13.31
C SER A 125 5.98 1.13 -11.86
N LYS A 126 5.94 -0.18 -11.61
CA LYS A 126 6.21 -0.76 -10.28
C LYS A 126 7.59 -0.35 -9.73
N GLN A 127 8.60 -0.22 -10.60
CA GLN A 127 9.97 0.08 -10.16
C GLN A 127 10.10 1.48 -9.54
N LEU A 128 9.31 2.45 -10.02
CA LEU A 128 9.23 3.79 -9.44
C LEU A 128 8.81 3.73 -7.97
N TRP A 129 7.90 2.81 -7.64
CA TRP A 129 7.32 2.67 -6.31
C TRP A 129 8.13 1.80 -5.36
N ALA A 130 9.20 1.13 -5.82
CA ALA A 130 9.92 0.15 -5.00
C ALA A 130 10.57 0.76 -3.76
N SER A 131 11.27 1.89 -3.89
CA SER A 131 11.89 2.58 -2.74
C SER A 131 10.86 3.16 -1.79
N PHE A 132 9.77 3.72 -2.33
CA PHE A 132 8.64 4.23 -1.56
C PHE A 132 7.94 3.12 -0.76
N ALA A 133 7.64 1.99 -1.41
CA ALA A 133 7.03 0.82 -0.78
C ALA A 133 7.92 0.27 0.33
N LYS A 134 9.24 0.22 0.13
CA LYS A 134 10.18 -0.19 1.17
C LYS A 134 10.21 0.77 2.35
N LYS A 135 10.23 2.09 2.10
CA LYS A 135 10.23 3.13 3.14
C LYS A 135 9.00 3.02 4.06
N TRP A 136 7.83 2.87 3.46
CA TRP A 136 6.54 2.81 4.16
C TRP A 136 6.09 1.38 4.50
N GLN A 137 6.94 0.38 4.23
CA GLN A 137 6.64 -1.05 4.34
C GLN A 137 5.33 -1.47 3.63
N LEU A 138 5.00 -0.86 2.50
CA LEU A 138 3.74 -1.08 1.78
C LEU A 138 3.81 -2.29 0.86
N ASN A 139 3.00 -3.28 1.19
CA ASN A 139 2.86 -4.50 0.41
C ASN A 139 1.99 -4.31 -0.85
N ARG A 140 1.02 -3.40 -0.80
CA ARG A 140 0.17 -3.04 -1.95
C ARG A 140 0.04 -1.52 -2.08
N ILE A 141 0.01 -1.04 -3.32
CA ILE A 141 -0.32 0.35 -3.64
C ILE A 141 -1.38 0.34 -4.72
N LEU A 142 -2.56 0.89 -4.40
CA LEU A 142 -3.73 0.90 -5.26
C LEU A 142 -3.93 2.31 -5.82
N LEU A 143 -3.73 2.47 -7.13
CA LEU A 143 -3.92 3.71 -7.87
C LEU A 143 -5.11 3.52 -8.83
N PRO A 144 -6.33 3.96 -8.46
CA PRO A 144 -7.51 3.78 -9.30
C PRO A 144 -7.30 4.34 -10.71
N GLY A 145 -7.70 3.57 -11.71
CA GLY A 145 -7.57 3.96 -13.12
C GLY A 145 -6.14 3.98 -13.68
N ILE A 146 -5.12 3.66 -12.87
CA ILE A 146 -3.71 3.67 -13.29
C ILE A 146 -3.11 2.27 -13.14
N ALA A 147 -2.90 1.80 -11.90
CA ALA A 147 -2.19 0.55 -11.63
C ALA A 147 -2.45 0.02 -10.22
N THR A 148 -2.24 -1.28 -10.04
CA THR A 148 -2.12 -1.91 -8.72
C THR A 148 -0.72 -2.51 -8.59
N HIS A 149 0.07 -1.98 -7.65
CA HIS A 149 1.42 -2.46 -7.40
C HIS A 149 1.44 -3.44 -6.25
N SER A 150 2.10 -4.58 -6.46
CA SER A 150 2.24 -5.65 -5.48
C SER A 150 3.70 -5.95 -5.21
N PHE A 151 4.10 -5.90 -3.94
CA PHE A 151 5.48 -6.11 -3.49
C PHE A 151 5.59 -7.39 -2.66
N SER A 152 6.72 -8.09 -2.76
CA SER A 152 7.02 -9.23 -1.89
C SER A 152 7.40 -8.74 -0.48
N CYS A 153 7.42 -9.63 0.52
CA CYS A 153 7.92 -9.26 1.84
C CYS A 153 9.40 -8.84 1.80
N ALA A 154 10.20 -9.45 0.92
CA ALA A 154 11.59 -9.07 0.73
C ALA A 154 11.73 -7.68 0.09
N ASP A 155 10.87 -7.33 -0.88
CA ASP A 155 10.87 -6.02 -1.54
C ASP A 155 10.69 -4.89 -0.51
N ILE A 156 9.82 -5.11 0.48
CA ILE A 156 9.52 -4.12 1.54
C ILE A 156 10.43 -4.24 2.77
N GLY A 157 11.40 -5.17 2.75
CA GLY A 157 12.28 -5.41 3.90
C GLY A 157 11.59 -5.96 5.14
N PHE A 158 10.49 -6.69 4.97
CA PHE A 158 9.69 -7.27 6.05
C PHE A 158 9.97 -8.77 6.21
N THR A 159 10.02 -9.25 7.46
CA THR A 159 10.20 -10.69 7.76
C THR A 159 9.02 -11.20 8.59
N CYS A 160 8.30 -12.20 8.09
CA CYS A 160 7.16 -12.82 8.76
C CYS A 160 7.66 -13.71 9.92
N LYS A 161 7.57 -13.24 11.18
CA LYS A 161 8.03 -13.97 12.38
C LYS A 161 7.09 -13.77 13.57
N GLN A 162 7.09 -14.75 14.49
CA GLN A 162 6.29 -14.82 15.73
C GLN A 162 6.28 -13.57 16.61
N LYS A 163 7.37 -12.79 16.67
CA LYS A 163 7.44 -11.59 17.52
C LYS A 163 6.62 -10.40 17.02
N VAL A 164 6.02 -10.48 15.82
CA VAL A 164 5.22 -9.40 15.22
C VAL A 164 3.79 -9.33 15.79
N THR A 165 3.29 -10.42 16.40
CA THR A 165 1.85 -10.61 16.68
C THR A 165 1.32 -9.93 17.95
N ASN A 166 2.14 -9.22 18.72
CA ASN A 166 1.65 -8.61 19.96
C ASN A 166 0.66 -7.45 19.75
N SER A 167 0.56 -6.85 18.56
CA SER A 167 -0.44 -5.78 18.26
C SER A 167 -0.71 -5.48 16.78
N PHE A 168 -0.14 -6.23 15.83
CA PHE A 168 -0.22 -5.87 14.40
C PHE A 168 -0.77 -7.01 13.55
N LEU A 169 -1.62 -6.65 12.58
CA LEU A 169 -2.01 -7.51 11.47
C LEU A 169 -0.77 -7.80 10.62
N LEU A 170 -0.76 -8.92 9.89
CA LEU A 170 0.34 -9.26 9.00
C LEU A 170 0.17 -8.59 7.63
N PRO A 171 1.28 -8.25 6.96
CA PRO A 171 1.23 -7.88 5.55
C PRO A 171 0.64 -9.03 4.71
N VAL A 172 -0.09 -8.69 3.65
CA VAL A 172 -0.67 -9.67 2.72
C VAL A 172 0.40 -10.60 2.14
N CYS A 173 1.65 -10.16 1.95
CA CYS A 173 2.75 -10.99 1.46
C CYS A 173 3.08 -12.16 2.41
N CYS A 174 2.87 -12.02 3.73
CA CYS A 174 3.05 -13.12 4.66
C CYS A 174 1.98 -14.19 4.44
N LEU A 175 0.73 -13.75 4.29
CA LEU A 175 -0.38 -14.65 3.97
C LEU A 175 -0.15 -15.34 2.62
N GLU A 176 0.40 -14.64 1.62
CA GLU A 176 0.75 -15.26 0.33
C GLU A 176 1.84 -16.33 0.44
N ILE A 177 2.78 -16.19 1.37
CA ILE A 177 3.78 -17.23 1.65
C ILE A 177 3.09 -18.45 2.27
N LEU A 178 2.20 -18.24 3.23
CA LEU A 178 1.38 -19.31 3.83
C LEU A 178 0.51 -20.02 2.78
N THR A 179 -0.15 -19.26 1.89
CA THR A 179 -0.92 -19.81 0.77
C THR A 179 -0.07 -20.72 -0.12
N LYS A 180 1.16 -20.30 -0.46
CA LYS A 180 2.08 -21.10 -1.27
C LYS A 180 2.52 -22.39 -0.56
N ALA A 181 2.79 -22.30 0.74
CA ALA A 181 3.13 -23.47 1.56
C ALA A 181 1.96 -24.47 1.63
N LEU A 182 0.75 -23.98 1.87
CA LEU A 182 -0.46 -24.82 1.90
C LEU A 182 -0.72 -25.49 0.55
N HIS A 183 -0.60 -24.76 -0.57
CA HIS A 183 -0.74 -25.37 -1.90
C HIS A 183 0.31 -26.44 -2.17
N PHE A 184 1.55 -26.22 -1.72
CA PHE A 184 2.60 -27.22 -1.84
C PHE A 184 2.26 -28.48 -1.05
N VAL A 185 1.86 -28.35 0.22
CA VAL A 185 1.47 -29.49 1.07
C VAL A 185 0.23 -30.18 0.51
N HIS A 186 -0.77 -29.44 0.03
CA HIS A 186 -1.96 -30.01 -0.60
C HIS A 186 -1.61 -30.87 -1.82
N ASN A 187 -0.78 -30.35 -2.72
CA ASN A 187 -0.35 -31.08 -3.91
C ASN A 187 0.50 -32.31 -3.55
N PHE A 188 1.35 -32.18 -2.53
CA PHE A 188 2.10 -33.30 -1.96
C PHE A 188 1.16 -34.39 -1.43
N SER A 189 0.17 -34.03 -0.62
CA SER A 189 -0.81 -34.95 -0.07
C SER A 189 -1.60 -35.66 -1.16
N LYS A 190 -2.02 -34.96 -2.22
CA LYS A 190 -2.67 -35.60 -3.38
C LYS A 190 -1.76 -36.61 -4.09
N LYS A 191 -0.48 -36.28 -4.28
CA LYS A 191 0.48 -37.14 -4.98
C LYS A 191 0.76 -38.44 -4.22
N TYR A 192 0.83 -38.37 -2.89
CA TYR A 192 1.15 -39.52 -2.04
C TYR A 192 -0.07 -40.14 -1.36
N ASN A 193 -1.28 -39.74 -1.78
CA ASN A 193 -2.55 -40.21 -1.25
C ASN A 193 -2.66 -40.07 0.28
N LEU A 194 -2.21 -38.93 0.80
CA LEU A 194 -2.28 -38.59 2.22
C LEU A 194 -3.56 -37.82 2.50
N LEU A 195 -4.29 -38.27 3.51
CA LEU A 195 -5.38 -37.50 4.09
C LEU A 195 -4.80 -36.53 5.13
N TYR A 196 -5.28 -35.29 5.07
CA TYR A 196 -4.98 -34.27 6.05
C TYR A 196 -6.21 -33.37 6.24
N GLU A 197 -6.27 -32.69 7.37
CA GLU A 197 -7.26 -31.66 7.66
C GLU A 197 -6.60 -30.37 8.16
N LEU A 198 -7.27 -29.24 7.99
CA LEU A 198 -6.88 -27.99 8.65
C LEU A 198 -7.23 -28.11 10.13
N ASP A 199 -6.37 -27.59 11.01
CA ASP A 199 -6.59 -27.64 12.46
C ASP A 199 -6.56 -26.23 13.08
N SER A 200 -7.05 -26.10 14.33
CA SER A 200 -6.87 -24.93 15.19
C SER A 200 -7.23 -23.58 14.53
N GLY A 201 -6.31 -22.62 14.51
CA GLY A 201 -6.49 -21.30 13.89
C GLY A 201 -6.69 -21.37 12.37
N SER A 202 -6.12 -22.39 11.73
CA SER A 202 -6.19 -22.56 10.27
C SER A 202 -7.59 -22.93 9.80
N VAL A 203 -8.28 -23.84 10.50
CA VAL A 203 -9.68 -24.17 10.18
C VAL A 203 -10.60 -22.99 10.48
N LEU A 204 -10.36 -22.26 11.58
CA LEU A 204 -11.12 -21.06 11.92
C LEU A 204 -10.99 -19.98 10.85
N GLY A 205 -9.77 -19.71 10.38
CA GLY A 205 -9.51 -18.79 9.27
C GLY A 205 -10.29 -19.19 8.02
N GLY A 206 -10.19 -20.47 7.64
CA GLY A 206 -10.85 -21.01 6.45
C GLY A 206 -12.36 -20.81 6.49
N VAL A 207 -13.01 -21.10 7.63
CA VAL A 207 -14.46 -20.93 7.79
C VAL A 207 -14.87 -19.46 7.86
N LYS A 208 -14.13 -18.63 8.59
CA LYS A 208 -14.54 -17.25 8.88
C LYS A 208 -14.24 -16.26 7.75
N PHE A 209 -13.11 -16.44 7.07
CA PHE A 209 -12.60 -15.48 6.08
C PHE A 209 -12.45 -16.07 4.69
N ASN A 210 -12.69 -17.37 4.51
CA ASN A 210 -12.29 -18.09 3.30
C ASN A 210 -10.79 -17.85 2.99
N SER A 211 -9.98 -17.74 4.04
CA SER A 211 -8.56 -17.36 4.00
C SER A 211 -7.87 -17.72 5.33
N PHE A 212 -6.67 -17.21 5.58
CA PHE A 212 -6.01 -17.34 6.90
C PHE A 212 -6.50 -16.26 7.87
N LEU A 213 -6.29 -16.47 9.17
CA LEU A 213 -6.45 -15.36 10.12
C LEU A 213 -5.43 -14.26 9.77
N PRO A 214 -5.83 -12.98 9.63
CA PRO A 214 -4.93 -11.91 9.18
C PRO A 214 -3.75 -11.60 10.11
N TRP A 215 -3.70 -12.23 11.29
CA TRP A 215 -2.64 -12.13 12.28
C TRP A 215 -1.93 -13.47 12.52
N ASP A 216 -2.29 -14.54 11.79
CA ASP A 216 -1.64 -15.85 11.89
C ASP A 216 -0.39 -15.94 11.03
N ILE A 217 0.62 -16.54 11.64
CA ILE A 217 2.00 -16.61 11.14
C ILE A 217 2.40 -18.01 10.68
N ASP A 218 1.55 -19.00 10.96
CA ASP A 218 1.71 -20.40 10.68
C ASP A 218 0.39 -21.01 10.18
N ILE A 219 0.47 -22.28 9.80
CA ILE A 219 -0.68 -23.09 9.38
C ILE A 219 -0.58 -24.41 10.11
N ASP A 220 -1.65 -24.78 10.79
CA ASP A 220 -1.79 -26.05 11.49
C ASP A 220 -2.52 -27.05 10.61
N LEU A 221 -1.89 -28.20 10.41
CA LEU A 221 -2.43 -29.32 9.64
C LEU A 221 -2.34 -30.58 10.48
N SER A 222 -3.44 -31.34 10.50
CA SER A 222 -3.49 -32.66 11.13
C SER A 222 -3.42 -33.74 10.06
N VAL A 223 -2.58 -34.76 10.30
CA VAL A 223 -2.40 -35.92 9.43
C VAL A 223 -2.48 -37.20 10.26
N PHE A 224 -2.90 -38.31 9.64
CA PHE A 224 -2.89 -39.61 10.30
C PHE A 224 -1.48 -40.01 10.73
N ALA A 225 -1.34 -40.53 11.95
CA ALA A 225 -0.04 -40.88 12.53
C ALA A 225 0.71 -41.93 11.70
N GLU A 226 -0.02 -42.87 11.09
CA GLU A 226 0.54 -43.91 10.21
C GLU A 226 1.26 -43.31 9.00
N ASN A 227 0.77 -42.17 8.51
CA ASN A 227 1.33 -41.46 7.37
C ASN A 227 2.58 -40.64 7.74
N MET A 228 2.87 -40.40 9.02
CA MET A 228 4.00 -39.56 9.44
C MET A 228 5.36 -40.08 8.97
N THR A 229 5.48 -41.40 8.83
CA THR A 229 6.73 -42.05 8.37
C THR A 229 7.16 -41.59 6.97
N ILE A 230 6.25 -41.08 6.15
CA ILE A 230 6.59 -40.58 4.81
C ILE A 230 7.52 -39.36 4.85
N PHE A 231 7.36 -38.50 5.86
CA PHE A 231 8.12 -37.26 5.98
C PHE A 231 9.59 -37.52 6.37
N SER A 232 9.88 -38.66 6.98
CA SER A 232 11.26 -39.07 7.32
C SER A 232 12.02 -39.70 6.14
N LYS A 233 11.35 -39.98 5.01
CA LYS A 233 12.00 -40.63 3.87
C LYS A 233 13.00 -39.67 3.19
N PRO A 234 14.26 -40.07 2.92
CA PRO A 234 15.28 -39.18 2.37
C PRO A 234 14.90 -38.49 1.07
N GLU A 235 14.18 -39.16 0.18
CA GLU A 235 13.69 -38.61 -1.08
C GLU A 235 12.62 -37.52 -0.88
N ILE A 236 11.81 -37.63 0.19
CA ILE A 236 10.78 -36.65 0.54
C ILE A 236 11.43 -35.44 1.20
N VAL A 237 12.38 -35.63 2.11
CA VAL A 237 13.18 -34.54 2.68
C VAL A 237 13.88 -33.75 1.57
N LYS A 238 14.49 -34.44 0.59
CA LYS A 238 15.09 -33.80 -0.59
C LYS A 238 14.06 -33.05 -1.44
N LEU A 239 12.85 -33.59 -1.61
CA LEU A 239 11.76 -32.94 -2.35
C LEU A 239 11.34 -31.63 -1.68
N PHE A 240 11.17 -31.62 -0.35
CA PHE A 240 10.83 -30.41 0.40
C PHE A 240 11.95 -29.36 0.31
N LEU A 241 13.20 -29.76 0.53
CA LEU A 241 14.36 -28.88 0.42
C LEU A 241 14.50 -28.25 -0.97
N LYS A 242 14.30 -29.04 -2.04
CA LYS A 242 14.33 -28.54 -3.42
C LYS A 242 13.27 -27.48 -3.69
N ASN A 243 12.14 -27.51 -2.97
CA ASN A 243 11.06 -26.53 -3.08
C ASN A 243 11.16 -25.41 -2.01
N GLY A 244 12.26 -25.34 -1.27
CA GLY A 244 12.51 -24.28 -0.29
C GLY A 244 11.92 -24.52 1.10
N TYR A 245 11.43 -25.72 1.39
CA TYR A 245 10.87 -26.09 2.68
C TYR A 245 11.82 -26.98 3.48
N LYS A 246 11.79 -26.83 4.80
CA LYS A 246 12.51 -27.71 5.74
C LYS A 246 11.48 -28.47 6.55
N ILE A 247 11.66 -29.79 6.63
CA ILE A 247 10.88 -30.74 7.44
C ILE A 247 11.85 -31.65 8.19
#